data_AF-A0A1E7KBV2-F1
#
_entry.id   AF-A0A1E7KBV2-F1
#
_cell.length_a   1.000
_cell.length_b   1.000
_cell.length_c   1.000
_cell.angle_alpha   90.00
_cell.angle_beta   90.00
_cell.angle_gamma   90.00
#
_symmetry.space_group_name_H-M   'P 1'
#
loop_
_entity.id
_entity.type
_entity.pdbx_description
1 polymer ?
#
loop_
_entity_poly.entity_id
_entity_poly.type
_entity_poly.pdbx_seq_one_letter_code
_entity_poly.pdbx_strand_id
1 'polypeptide(L)'
;MGDYGNLYFTCARGISPQELAARVAGQPVDILPALTLREADDVVADKKTVHSVGRIGTSGEWSYLVETGECPGWDLPAEVSRDGAEVLVLDPQLDNPPHIMTYAKDGRGLSLCMFDAYGDTDGPLRDAFTEAGLFNDEDEEEDLNPDQLLLRAVGDYLNLSLPRNTILEGRLPAVITRISPPS
;
A
#
# COMPACT_ATOMS: atom_id res chain seq x y z
N MET A 1 18.20 -13.91 3.47
CA MET A 1 17.42 -13.58 2.27
C MET A 1 16.35 -12.64 2.78
N GLY A 2 16.38 -11.36 2.37
CA GLY A 2 15.55 -10.33 3.01
C GLY A 2 14.09 -10.72 3.00
N ASP A 3 13.42 -10.56 4.13
CA ASP A 3 12.00 -10.81 4.26
C ASP A 3 11.27 -9.59 3.68
N TYR A 4 11.10 -9.60 2.35
CA TYR A 4 10.52 -8.49 1.59
C TYR A 4 8.98 -8.52 1.58
N GLY A 5 8.35 -9.39 2.38
CA GLY A 5 6.89 -9.52 2.53
C GLY A 5 6.24 -8.42 3.37
N ASN A 6 7.03 -7.57 4.03
CA ASN A 6 6.57 -6.69 5.13
C ASN A 6 6.17 -5.28 4.69
N LEU A 7 5.91 -5.05 3.40
CA LEU A 7 5.72 -3.71 2.86
C LEU A 7 4.24 -3.35 2.76
N TYR A 8 3.78 -2.49 3.67
CA TYR A 8 2.52 -1.80 3.51
C TYR A 8 2.63 -0.79 2.37
N PHE A 9 1.65 -0.83 1.47
CA PHE A 9 1.72 -0.06 0.25
C PHE A 9 0.50 0.82 0.11
N THR A 10 0.70 2.12 -0.03
CA THR A 10 -0.36 3.06 -0.38
C THR A 10 -0.03 3.77 -1.68
N CYS A 11 -0.92 3.68 -2.65
CA CYS A 11 -0.88 4.38 -3.92
C CYS A 11 -1.96 5.45 -3.95
N ALA A 12 -1.68 6.62 -4.51
CA ALA A 12 -2.70 7.62 -4.76
C ALA A 12 -2.51 8.36 -6.08
N ARG A 13 -3.63 8.61 -6.78
CA ARG A 13 -3.67 9.42 -8.00
C ARG A 13 -4.38 10.73 -7.72
N GLY A 14 -3.88 11.81 -8.33
CA GLY A 14 -4.41 13.17 -8.16
C GLY A 14 -3.73 13.98 -7.04
N ILE A 15 -2.80 13.40 -6.29
CA ILE A 15 -2.02 14.07 -5.25
C ILE A 15 -0.53 13.75 -5.36
N SER A 16 0.32 14.65 -4.85
CA SER A 16 1.78 14.46 -4.84
C SER A 16 2.22 13.40 -3.80
N PRO A 17 3.43 12.83 -3.91
CA PRO A 17 3.92 11.87 -2.92
C PRO A 17 4.06 12.45 -1.51
N GLN A 18 4.42 13.73 -1.41
CA GLN A 18 4.50 14.46 -0.14
C GLN A 18 3.12 14.69 0.46
N GLU A 19 2.13 15.02 -0.36
CA GLU A 19 0.75 15.18 0.10
C GLU A 19 0.15 13.84 0.53
N LEU A 20 0.39 12.77 -0.22
CA LEU A 20 0.02 11.41 0.17
C LEU A 20 0.59 11.08 1.56
N ALA A 21 1.89 11.27 1.76
CA ALA A 21 2.53 11.03 3.04
C ALA A 21 1.93 11.87 4.18
N ALA A 22 1.61 13.14 3.94
CA ALA A 22 0.99 14.01 4.93
C ALA A 22 -0.43 13.55 5.30
N ARG A 23 -1.21 13.07 4.32
CA ARG A 23 -2.55 12.51 4.57
C ARG A 23 -2.48 11.21 5.36
N VAL A 24 -1.52 10.33 5.04
CA VAL A 24 -1.29 9.08 5.81
C VAL A 24 -0.81 9.38 7.23
N ALA A 25 0.03 10.40 7.41
CA ALA A 25 0.50 10.81 8.74
C ALA A 25 -0.54 11.62 9.55
N GLY A 26 -1.64 12.03 8.93
CA GLY A 26 -2.65 12.94 9.50
C GLY A 26 -2.13 14.37 9.78
N GLN A 27 -0.92 14.71 9.32
CA GLN A 27 -0.25 15.98 9.59
C GLN A 27 0.85 16.27 8.55
N PRO A 28 1.33 17.52 8.42
CA PRO A 28 2.49 17.82 7.57
C PRO A 28 3.71 16.98 7.95
N VAL A 29 4.43 16.49 6.93
CA VAL A 29 5.63 15.66 7.10
C VAL A 29 6.87 16.37 6.57
N ASP A 30 8.00 16.15 7.26
CA ASP A 30 9.31 16.57 6.77
C ASP A 30 9.92 15.49 5.88
N ILE A 31 10.48 15.93 4.74
CA ILE A 31 11.18 15.04 3.82
C ILE A 31 12.60 14.82 4.32
N LEU A 32 12.89 13.58 4.65
CA LEU A 32 14.20 13.10 5.05
C LEU A 32 15.05 12.76 3.81
N PRO A 33 16.39 12.67 3.98
CA PRO A 33 17.26 12.15 2.94
C PRO A 33 16.81 10.78 2.41
N ALA A 34 17.21 10.46 1.18
CA ALA A 34 16.83 9.22 0.56
C ALA A 34 17.41 7.99 1.29
N LEU A 35 16.54 7.06 1.67
CA LEU A 35 16.86 5.84 2.40
C LEU A 35 16.59 4.60 1.53
N THR A 36 17.44 3.60 1.69
CA THR A 36 17.14 2.20 1.34
C THR A 36 16.08 1.64 2.28
N LEU A 37 15.50 0.49 1.92
CA LEU A 37 14.57 -0.22 2.80
C LEU A 37 15.22 -0.59 4.14
N ARG A 38 16.47 -1.07 4.11
CA ARG A 38 17.21 -1.45 5.31
C ARG A 38 17.48 -0.28 6.25
N GLU A 39 17.85 0.88 5.70
CA GLU A 39 18.07 2.07 6.52
C GLU A 39 16.76 2.60 7.13
N ALA A 40 15.62 2.44 6.44
CA ALA A 40 14.31 2.78 7.01
C ALA A 40 13.96 1.84 8.17
N ASP A 41 14.21 0.54 8.02
CA ASP A 41 14.04 -0.47 9.07
C ASP A 41 14.92 -0.16 10.29
N ASP A 42 16.20 0.16 10.06
CA ASP A 42 17.14 0.56 11.13
C ASP A 42 16.63 1.80 11.90
N VAL A 43 15.99 2.77 11.23
CA VAL A 43 15.40 3.96 11.88
C VAL A 43 14.22 3.60 12.80
N VAL A 44 13.37 2.67 12.39
CA VAL A 44 12.25 2.17 13.20
C VAL A 44 12.78 1.35 14.38
N ALA A 45 13.76 0.48 14.14
CA ALA A 45 14.34 -0.39 15.17
C ALA A 45 15.14 0.37 16.25
N ASP A 46 15.85 1.43 15.88
CA ASP A 46 16.72 2.20 16.78
C ASP A 46 15.94 3.16 17.71
N LYS A 47 14.70 3.54 17.36
CA LYS A 47 14.01 4.66 18.02
C LYS A 47 12.77 4.24 18.80
N LYS A 48 12.82 4.48 20.11
CA LYS A 48 11.67 4.38 21.04
C LYS A 48 10.44 5.22 20.65
N THR A 49 10.59 6.15 19.70
CA THR A 49 9.57 7.13 19.34
C THR A 49 9.10 7.07 17.89
N VAL A 50 9.80 6.38 16.98
CA VAL A 50 9.41 6.30 15.57
C VAL A 50 8.82 4.93 15.31
N HIS A 51 7.53 4.89 14.95
CA HIS A 51 6.80 3.64 14.73
C HIS A 51 6.66 3.29 13.26
N SER A 52 6.69 4.30 12.37
CA SER A 52 6.62 4.05 10.93
C SER A 52 7.44 5.07 10.15
N VAL A 53 8.18 4.56 9.17
CA VAL A 53 8.88 5.33 8.14
C VAL A 53 8.30 4.97 6.79
N GLY A 54 7.89 5.99 6.05
CA GLY A 54 7.45 5.85 4.66
C GLY A 54 8.55 6.24 3.69
N ARG A 55 8.68 5.50 2.59
CA ARG A 55 9.50 5.87 1.43
C ARG A 55 8.58 6.20 0.26
N ILE A 56 8.77 7.38 -0.32
CA ILE A 56 7.84 7.94 -1.31
C ILE A 56 8.42 7.98 -2.73
N GLY A 57 7.53 7.96 -3.72
CA GLY A 57 7.89 8.17 -5.12
C GLY A 57 6.67 8.25 -6.03
N THR A 58 6.92 8.16 -7.33
CA THR A 58 5.88 8.21 -8.37
C THR A 58 6.04 7.09 -9.37
N SER A 59 4.93 6.58 -9.90
CA SER A 59 4.89 5.73 -11.08
C SER A 59 3.71 6.09 -11.99
N GLY A 60 4.01 6.59 -13.19
CA GLY A 60 2.97 7.13 -14.07
C GLY A 60 2.21 8.28 -13.40
N GLU A 61 0.88 8.18 -13.33
CA GLU A 61 0.01 9.15 -12.67
C GLU A 61 -0.12 8.94 -11.15
N TRP A 62 0.47 7.86 -10.62
CA TRP A 62 0.33 7.45 -9.23
C TRP A 62 1.52 7.93 -8.41
N SER A 63 1.23 8.55 -7.28
CA SER A 63 2.14 8.67 -6.15
C SER A 63 2.10 7.40 -5.32
N TYR A 64 3.23 6.99 -4.76
CA TYR A 64 3.27 5.85 -3.85
C TYR A 64 4.01 6.16 -2.56
N LEU A 65 3.62 5.43 -1.52
CA LEU A 65 4.20 5.41 -0.19
C LEU A 65 4.38 3.93 0.21
N VAL A 66 5.62 3.57 0.55
CA VAL A 66 5.98 2.24 1.04
C VAL A 66 6.39 2.39 2.49
N GLU A 67 5.58 1.87 3.39
CA GLU A 67 5.82 2.00 4.83
C GLU A 67 6.56 0.79 5.41
N THR A 68 7.30 1.05 6.47
CA THR A 68 8.02 0.06 7.28
C THR A 68 7.75 0.37 8.74
N GLY A 69 7.36 -0.65 9.52
CA GLY A 69 6.97 -0.52 10.94
C GLY A 69 5.48 -0.76 11.19
N GLU A 70 4.92 -0.16 12.25
CA GLU A 70 3.51 -0.29 12.64
C GLU A 70 2.62 0.65 11.81
N CYS A 71 2.21 0.14 10.64
CA CYS A 71 1.51 0.91 9.63
C CYS A 71 -0.01 0.93 9.85
N PRO A 72 -0.67 2.09 9.96
CA PRO A 72 -2.12 2.19 10.07
C PRO A 72 -2.85 2.12 8.72
N GLY A 73 -2.16 1.80 7.62
CA GLY A 73 -2.62 2.05 6.24
C GLY A 73 -4.04 1.57 5.92
N TRP A 74 -4.51 0.50 6.57
CA TRP A 74 -5.85 -0.05 6.42
C TRP A 74 -6.98 0.85 6.96
N ASP A 75 -6.72 1.74 7.93
CA ASP A 75 -7.76 2.55 8.60
C ASP A 75 -7.99 3.93 7.95
N LEU A 76 -7.05 4.38 7.11
CA LEU A 76 -7.03 5.72 6.52
C LEU A 76 -7.56 5.90 5.07
N PRO A 77 -8.04 4.89 4.30
CA PRO A 77 -8.39 5.08 2.88
C PRO A 77 -9.38 6.22 2.60
N ALA A 78 -10.38 6.44 3.47
CA ALA A 78 -11.34 7.53 3.32
C ALA A 78 -10.71 8.91 3.56
N GLU A 79 -9.84 9.04 4.55
CA GLU A 79 -9.17 10.33 4.79
C GLU A 79 -8.19 10.66 3.66
N VAL A 80 -7.43 9.67 3.20
CA VAL A 80 -6.42 9.86 2.16
C VAL A 80 -7.08 10.18 0.81
N SER A 81 -8.24 9.58 0.51
CA SER A 81 -8.95 9.75 -0.77
C SER A 81 -9.83 11.01 -0.86
N ARG A 82 -9.79 11.92 0.13
CA ARG A 82 -10.55 13.17 0.07
C ARG A 82 -10.14 14.06 -1.13
N ASP A 83 -10.98 15.05 -1.45
CA ASP A 83 -10.68 16.11 -2.43
C ASP A 83 -10.32 15.60 -3.85
N GLY A 84 -11.01 14.61 -4.39
CA GLY A 84 -10.77 14.12 -5.76
C GLY A 84 -9.75 13.00 -5.88
N ALA A 85 -9.05 12.64 -4.80
CA ALA A 85 -7.98 11.66 -4.84
C ALA A 85 -8.53 10.22 -4.96
N GLU A 86 -7.84 9.42 -5.76
CA GLU A 86 -8.04 7.96 -5.81
C GLU A 86 -6.93 7.29 -5.03
N VAL A 87 -7.27 6.31 -4.20
CA VAL A 87 -6.34 5.66 -3.27
C VAL A 87 -6.51 4.15 -3.35
N LEU A 88 -5.37 3.47 -3.36
CA LEU A 88 -5.25 2.03 -3.25
C LEU A 88 -4.33 1.71 -2.07
N VAL A 89 -4.79 0.90 -1.12
CA VAL A 89 -3.99 0.42 0.00
C VAL A 89 -3.89 -1.10 -0.08
N LEU A 90 -2.67 -1.62 -0.09
CA LEU A 90 -2.37 -3.03 0.13
C LEU A 90 -1.80 -3.22 1.53
N ASP A 91 -2.49 -4.04 2.29
CA ASP A 91 -2.08 -4.54 3.59
C ASP A 91 -1.75 -6.03 3.46
N PRO A 92 -0.48 -6.43 3.69
CA PRO A 92 -0.05 -7.81 3.46
C PRO A 92 -0.47 -8.81 4.56
N GLN A 93 -1.15 -8.38 5.64
CA GLN A 93 -1.76 -9.24 6.68
C GLN A 93 -0.93 -10.49 7.07
N LEU A 94 0.37 -10.34 7.29
CA LEU A 94 1.31 -11.49 7.38
C LEU A 94 1.03 -12.46 8.53
N ASP A 95 0.60 -11.93 9.68
CA ASP A 95 0.29 -12.74 10.87
C ASP A 95 -1.08 -13.40 10.78
N ASN A 96 -1.97 -12.86 9.94
CA ASN A 96 -3.34 -13.32 9.78
C ASN A 96 -3.79 -13.13 8.32
N PRO A 97 -3.23 -13.92 7.38
CA PRO A 97 -3.66 -13.89 5.99
C PRO A 97 -5.19 -14.05 5.95
N PRO A 98 -5.84 -13.34 5.03
CA PRO A 98 -5.32 -12.98 3.71
C PRO A 98 -4.95 -11.49 3.56
N HIS A 99 -4.23 -11.13 2.49
CA HIS A 99 -3.99 -9.73 2.14
C HIS A 99 -5.31 -8.95 2.06
N ILE A 100 -5.30 -7.71 2.55
CA ILE A 100 -6.41 -6.78 2.41
C ILE A 100 -6.04 -5.72 1.39
N MET A 101 -6.90 -5.55 0.39
CA MET A 101 -6.81 -4.45 -0.56
C MET A 101 -8.00 -3.52 -0.39
N THR A 102 -7.73 -2.23 -0.24
CA THR A 102 -8.77 -1.21 -0.17
C THR A 102 -8.61 -0.22 -1.31
N TYR A 103 -9.69 -0.02 -2.07
CA TYR A 103 -9.80 1.06 -3.03
C TYR A 103 -10.79 2.12 -2.52
N ALA A 104 -10.36 3.38 -2.53
CA ALA A 104 -11.16 4.52 -2.10
C ALA A 104 -11.03 5.70 -3.06
N LYS A 105 -12.12 6.45 -3.23
CA LYS A 105 -12.15 7.68 -4.03
C LYS A 105 -13.12 8.67 -3.41
N ASP A 106 -12.74 9.95 -3.40
CA ASP A 106 -13.58 11.04 -2.90
C ASP A 106 -14.09 10.84 -1.47
N GLY A 107 -13.21 10.33 -0.61
CA GLY A 107 -13.50 10.06 0.79
C GLY A 107 -14.47 8.90 1.04
N ARG A 108 -14.73 8.09 0.01
CA ARG A 108 -15.57 6.89 0.11
C ARG A 108 -14.70 5.66 -0.13
N GLY A 109 -14.68 4.74 0.83
CA GLY A 109 -14.20 3.38 0.59
C GLY A 109 -15.16 2.72 -0.39
N LEU A 110 -14.69 2.44 -1.61
CA LEU A 110 -15.53 1.94 -2.71
C LEU A 110 -15.37 0.43 -2.92
N SER A 111 -14.30 -0.18 -2.43
CA SER A 111 -14.12 -1.63 -2.49
C SER A 111 -13.11 -2.10 -1.44
N LEU A 112 -13.49 -3.14 -0.70
CA LEU A 112 -12.63 -3.88 0.21
C LEU A 112 -12.56 -5.31 -0.30
N CYS A 113 -11.37 -5.82 -0.57
CA CYS A 113 -11.16 -7.22 -0.92
C CYS A 113 -10.25 -7.87 0.13
N MET A 114 -10.81 -8.87 0.81
CA MET A 114 -10.08 -9.75 1.72
C MET A 114 -9.96 -11.11 1.03
N PHE A 115 -8.74 -11.56 0.77
CA PHE A 115 -8.49 -12.76 -0.06
C PHE A 115 -8.64 -14.09 0.69
N ASP A 116 -9.79 -14.34 1.31
CA ASP A 116 -10.27 -15.67 1.73
C ASP A 116 -11.70 -15.66 2.30
N ALA A 117 -12.23 -14.48 2.66
CA ALA A 117 -13.51 -14.37 3.34
C ALA A 117 -14.14 -12.98 3.16
N TYR A 118 -15.17 -12.85 2.33
CA TYR A 118 -16.20 -11.81 2.47
C TYR A 118 -15.76 -10.32 2.37
N GLY A 119 -15.06 -9.93 1.31
CA GLY A 119 -15.02 -8.52 0.91
C GLY A 119 -16.33 -8.08 0.23
N ASP A 120 -16.79 -6.85 0.45
CA ASP A 120 -17.86 -6.26 -0.36
C ASP A 120 -17.35 -6.16 -1.81
N THR A 121 -17.79 -7.12 -2.59
CA THR A 121 -17.30 -7.35 -3.94
C THR A 121 -18.09 -6.58 -4.98
N ASP A 122 -19.07 -5.74 -4.63
CA ASP A 122 -19.81 -4.95 -5.64
C ASP A 122 -19.03 -3.70 -6.12
N GLY A 123 -17.74 -3.63 -5.79
CA GLY A 123 -16.84 -2.55 -6.19
C GLY A 123 -16.28 -2.69 -7.62
N PRO A 124 -15.71 -1.60 -8.16
CA PRO A 124 -15.21 -1.53 -9.55
C PRO A 124 -14.17 -2.58 -9.94
N LEU A 125 -13.52 -3.22 -8.96
CA LEU A 125 -12.47 -4.22 -9.18
C LEU A 125 -12.98 -5.66 -9.32
N ARG A 126 -14.27 -5.92 -9.07
CA ARG A 126 -14.85 -7.29 -9.11
C ARG A 126 -14.63 -7.99 -10.44
N ASP A 127 -14.97 -7.29 -11.53
CA ASP A 127 -14.88 -7.84 -12.88
C ASP A 127 -13.42 -8.15 -13.21
N ALA A 128 -12.49 -7.25 -12.86
CA ALA A 128 -11.06 -7.46 -13.05
C ALA A 128 -10.52 -8.67 -12.27
N PHE A 129 -10.98 -8.89 -11.04
CA PHE A 129 -10.59 -10.06 -10.25
C PHE A 129 -11.17 -11.36 -10.81
N THR A 130 -12.39 -11.31 -11.32
CA THR A 130 -13.04 -12.46 -11.98
C THR A 130 -12.30 -12.83 -13.27
N GLU A 131 -12.00 -11.83 -14.11
CA GLU A 131 -11.23 -12.02 -15.36
C GLU A 131 -9.80 -12.54 -15.11
N ALA A 132 -9.19 -12.15 -13.99
CA ALA A 132 -7.88 -12.63 -13.58
C ALA A 132 -7.91 -14.01 -12.90
N GLY A 133 -9.09 -14.62 -12.74
CA GLY A 133 -9.25 -15.97 -12.19
C GLY A 133 -9.13 -16.07 -10.67
N LEU A 134 -9.20 -14.96 -9.92
CA LEU A 134 -9.04 -14.99 -8.46
C LEU A 134 -10.20 -15.68 -7.71
N PHE A 135 -11.33 -15.92 -8.39
CA PHE A 135 -12.51 -16.58 -7.83
C PHE A 135 -12.79 -17.95 -8.45
N ASN A 136 -11.84 -18.53 -9.19
CA ASN A 136 -12.03 -19.85 -9.78
C ASN A 136 -11.88 -20.93 -8.70
N ASP A 137 -13.00 -21.57 -8.35
CA ASP A 137 -13.06 -22.73 -7.43
C ASP A 137 -12.62 -24.05 -8.11
N GLU A 138 -12.29 -24.02 -9.40
CA GLU A 138 -11.83 -25.21 -10.12
C GLU A 138 -10.35 -25.42 -9.79
N ASP A 139 -10.04 -26.57 -9.18
CA ASP A 139 -8.71 -27.09 -8.80
C ASP A 139 -7.75 -27.27 -10.00
N GLU A 140 -7.75 -26.36 -10.98
CA GLU A 140 -6.74 -26.31 -12.03
C GLU A 140 -5.46 -25.72 -11.43
N GLU A 141 -4.54 -26.62 -11.11
CA GLU A 141 -3.16 -26.41 -10.66
C GLU A 141 -2.33 -25.56 -11.65
N GLU A 142 -2.68 -24.29 -11.86
CA GLU A 142 -1.65 -23.32 -12.19
C GLU A 142 -1.04 -22.83 -10.87
N ASP A 143 0.26 -23.09 -10.68
CA ASP A 143 1.15 -22.65 -9.58
C ASP A 143 1.23 -21.10 -9.44
N LEU A 144 0.23 -20.35 -9.91
CA LEU A 144 0.17 -18.91 -9.80
C LEU A 144 -0.21 -18.54 -8.37
N ASN A 145 0.76 -17.95 -7.68
CA ASN A 145 0.56 -17.36 -6.36
C ASN A 145 -0.60 -16.33 -6.45
N PRO A 146 -1.69 -16.48 -5.68
CA PRO A 146 -2.83 -15.56 -5.66
C PRO A 146 -2.43 -14.09 -5.50
N ASP A 147 -1.35 -13.81 -4.78
CA ASP A 147 -0.79 -12.46 -4.60
C ASP A 147 -0.32 -11.84 -5.92
N GLN A 148 0.28 -12.65 -6.79
CA GLN A 148 0.75 -12.20 -8.10
C GLN A 148 -0.42 -11.93 -9.05
N LEU A 149 -1.44 -12.79 -9.02
CA LEU A 149 -2.67 -12.58 -9.78
C LEU A 149 -3.39 -11.30 -9.33
N LEU A 150 -3.49 -11.07 -8.02
CA LEU A 150 -4.05 -9.86 -7.45
C LEU A 150 -3.31 -8.60 -7.92
N LEU A 151 -2.01 -8.54 -7.67
CA LEU A 151 -1.21 -7.37 -8.01
C LEU A 151 -1.26 -7.09 -9.51
N ARG A 152 -1.32 -8.13 -10.34
CA ARG A 152 -1.48 -8.01 -11.78
C ARG A 152 -2.87 -7.48 -12.16
N ALA A 153 -3.95 -8.06 -11.65
CA ALA A 153 -5.32 -7.64 -11.94
C ALA A 153 -5.56 -6.17 -11.58
N VAL A 154 -5.07 -5.75 -10.40
CA VAL A 154 -5.13 -4.35 -9.96
C VAL A 154 -4.27 -3.46 -10.84
N GLY A 155 -3.04 -3.90 -11.14
CA GLY A 155 -2.13 -3.16 -12.01
C GLY A 155 -2.71 -2.92 -13.40
N ASP A 156 -3.32 -3.95 -13.99
CA ASP A 156 -3.96 -3.88 -15.31
C ASP A 156 -5.21 -2.98 -15.27
N TYR A 157 -6.08 -3.12 -14.26
CA TYR A 157 -7.29 -2.31 -14.12
C TYR A 157 -6.99 -0.82 -13.88
N LEU A 158 -6.02 -0.51 -13.03
CA LEU A 158 -5.67 0.86 -12.64
C LEU A 158 -4.57 1.48 -13.52
N ASN A 159 -4.07 0.74 -14.51
CA ASN A 159 -2.86 1.09 -15.28
C ASN A 159 -1.69 1.48 -14.34
N LEU A 160 -1.51 0.70 -13.28
CA LEU A 160 -0.51 0.91 -12.23
C LEU A 160 0.60 -0.13 -12.36
N SER A 161 1.81 0.33 -12.66
CA SER A 161 3.01 -0.51 -12.67
C SER A 161 4.02 0.04 -11.67
N LEU A 162 4.26 -0.68 -10.58
CA LEU A 162 5.18 -0.20 -9.54
C LEU A 162 6.63 -0.56 -9.86
N PRO A 163 7.60 0.36 -9.68
CA PRO A 163 9.00 0.10 -10.00
C PRO A 163 9.65 -0.77 -8.91
N ARG A 164 9.39 -2.08 -8.94
CA ARG A 164 9.82 -3.06 -7.92
C ARG A 164 11.28 -2.90 -7.50
N ASN A 165 12.21 -2.87 -8.47
CA ASN A 165 13.64 -2.76 -8.15
C ASN A 165 13.98 -1.43 -7.45
N THR A 166 13.33 -0.34 -7.84
CA THR A 166 13.50 0.96 -7.19
C THR A 166 12.94 0.96 -5.76
N ILE A 167 11.81 0.29 -5.54
CA ILE A 167 11.21 0.16 -4.20
C ILE A 167 12.07 -0.71 -3.29
N LEU A 168 12.55 -1.86 -3.77
CA LEU A 168 13.27 -2.83 -2.94
C LEU A 168 14.73 -2.42 -2.70
N GLU A 169 15.42 -1.99 -3.75
CA GLU A 169 16.88 -1.79 -3.73
C GLU A 169 17.26 -0.30 -3.82
N GLY A 170 16.34 0.56 -4.26
CA GLY A 170 16.60 1.97 -4.47
C GLY A 170 16.64 2.77 -3.17
N ARG A 171 17.32 3.92 -3.24
CA ARG A 171 17.24 4.97 -2.23
C ARG A 171 16.12 5.92 -2.61
N LEU A 172 15.12 6.02 -1.75
CA LEU A 172 13.92 6.84 -1.97
C LEU A 172 13.80 7.90 -0.87
N PRO A 173 13.36 9.13 -1.19
CA PRO A 173 13.02 10.12 -0.18
C PRO A 173 12.13 9.50 0.89
N ALA A 174 12.45 9.78 2.15
CA ALA A 174 11.78 9.17 3.28
C ALA A 174 11.00 10.20 4.10
N VAL A 175 10.03 9.73 4.87
CA VAL A 175 9.17 10.50 5.76
C VAL A 175 8.92 9.69 7.02
N ILE A 176 8.72 10.35 8.15
CA ILE A 176 8.17 9.69 9.35
C ILE A 176 6.66 9.84 9.28
N THR A 177 5.94 8.73 9.17
CA THR A 177 4.46 8.74 9.10
C THR A 177 3.83 8.50 10.46
N ARG A 178 4.58 7.91 11.41
CA ARG A 178 4.07 7.70 12.77
C ARG A 178 5.15 7.83 13.83
N ILE A 179 4.82 8.58 14.88
CA ILE A 179 5.59 8.68 16.11
C ILE A 179 4.74 8.29 17.31
N SER A 180 5.37 7.91 18.43
CA SER A 180 4.66 7.77 19.72
C SER A 180 3.99 9.10 20.07
N PRO A 181 2.74 9.09 20.59
CA PRO A 181 2.20 10.29 21.23
C PRO A 181 3.15 10.75 22.35
N PRO A 182 3.28 12.06 22.60
CA PRO A 182 4.00 12.53 23.77
C PRO A 182 3.35 11.93 25.02
N SER A 183 4.20 11.42 25.91
CA SER A 183 3.83 10.86 27.22
C SER A 183 3.18 11.89 28.14
#